data_AF-A0A0H3ZNS9-F1
#
_entry.id   AF-A0A0H3ZNS9-F1
#
_cell.length_a   1.000
_cell.length_b   1.000
_cell.length_c   1.000
_cell.angle_alpha   90.00
_cell.angle_beta   90.00
_cell.angle_gamma   90.00
#
_symmetry.space_group_name_H-M   'P 1'
#
loop_
_entity.id
_entity.type
_entity.pdbx_description
1 polymer ?
#
loop_
_entity_poly.entity_id
_entity_poly.type
_entity_poly.pdbx_seq_one_letter_code
_entity_poly.pdbx_strand_id
1 'polypeptide(L)'
;MTAKRLTLPIHVHLATVIILVVILASVIQIGLASRGLSTLIVEANNKIFTRVAAETRHQLNHHYKTAFSALGTYSKSHALHEVAELASQQLLPEIAHLLEEFEHVNAYSFYYPSGDFFR
;
A
#
# COMPACT_ATOMS: atom_id res chain seq x y z
N MET A 1 34.21 44.78 -43.29
CA MET A 1 34.74 43.82 -42.29
C MET A 1 34.95 42.49 -42.99
N THR A 2 36.17 42.22 -43.45
CA THR A 2 36.53 40.99 -44.18
C THR A 2 36.80 39.88 -43.18
N ALA A 3 35.89 38.92 -43.07
CA ALA A 3 36.09 37.72 -42.27
C ALA A 3 37.25 36.91 -42.85
N LYS A 4 38.41 36.93 -42.17
CA LYS A 4 39.54 36.06 -42.47
C LYS A 4 39.08 34.61 -42.29
N ARG A 5 38.95 33.85 -43.39
CA ARG A 5 38.76 32.40 -43.31
C ARG A 5 40.07 31.78 -42.82
N LEU A 6 40.16 31.46 -41.53
CA LEU A 6 41.19 30.55 -41.04
C LEU A 6 40.89 29.16 -41.63
N THR A 7 41.61 28.80 -42.69
CA THR A 7 41.61 27.43 -43.22
C THR A 7 42.42 26.56 -42.29
N LEU A 8 41.75 25.84 -41.41
CA LEU A 8 42.35 24.81 -40.57
C LEU A 8 42.82 23.64 -41.44
N PRO A 9 43.96 23.01 -41.13
CA PRO A 9 44.41 21.82 -41.85
C PRO A 9 43.38 20.69 -41.73
N ILE A 10 43.17 19.96 -42.82
CA ILE A 10 42.08 18.98 -43.00
C ILE A 10 41.95 18.00 -41.84
N HIS A 11 43.06 17.51 -41.29
CA HIS A 11 43.05 16.57 -40.16
C HIS A 11 42.42 17.16 -38.89
N VAL A 12 42.60 18.46 -38.64
CA VAL A 12 42.02 19.15 -37.48
C VAL A 12 40.52 19.40 -37.68
N HIS A 13 40.09 19.71 -38.91
CA HIS A 13 38.67 19.85 -39.22
C HIS A 13 37.93 18.51 -39.09
N LEU A 14 38.52 17.43 -39.60
CA LEU A 14 37.93 16.09 -39.49
C LEU A 14 37.81 15.64 -38.02
N ALA A 15 38.87 15.82 -37.23
CA ALA A 15 38.84 15.46 -35.81
C ALA A 15 37.79 16.25 -35.02
N THR A 16 37.66 17.55 -35.28
CA THR A 16 36.66 18.40 -34.61
C THR A 16 35.22 18.00 -34.96
N VAL A 17 34.94 17.64 -36.22
CA VAL A 17 33.62 17.13 -36.61
C VAL A 17 33.30 15.80 -35.93
N ILE A 18 34.26 14.88 -35.87
CA ILE A 18 34.07 13.58 -35.20
C ILE A 18 33.78 13.79 -33.71
N ILE A 19 34.58 14.62 -33.02
CA ILE A 19 34.37 14.91 -31.59
C ILE A 19 33.00 15.55 -31.37
N LEU A 20 32.59 16.50 -32.22
CA LEU A 20 31.28 17.14 -32.12
C LEU A 20 30.14 16.12 -32.24
N VAL A 21 30.22 15.22 -33.22
CA VAL A 21 29.20 14.18 -33.43
C VAL A 21 29.14 13.21 -32.24
N VAL A 22 30.30 12.81 -31.70
CA VAL A 22 30.35 11.94 -30.51
C VAL A 22 29.69 12.62 -29.33
N ILE A 23 30.01 13.90 -29.06
CA ILE A 23 29.40 14.64 -27.95
C ILE A 23 27.88 14.73 -28.12
N LEU A 24 27.40 15.08 -29.32
CA LEU A 24 25.96 15.18 -29.60
C LEU A 24 25.25 13.84 -29.40
N ALA A 25 25.82 12.76 -29.93
CA ALA A 25 25.27 11.41 -29.77
C ALA A 25 25.22 11.00 -28.29
N SER A 26 26.30 11.24 -27.53
CA SER A 26 26.36 10.91 -26.10
C SER A 26 25.34 11.70 -25.28
N VAL A 27 25.16 13.00 -25.53
CA VAL A 27 24.17 13.81 -24.80
C VAL A 27 22.76 13.29 -25.05
N ILE A 28 22.42 12.98 -26.31
CA ILE A 28 21.11 12.43 -26.67
C ILE A 28 20.88 11.07 -25.98
N GLN A 29 21.88 10.19 -26.02
CA GLN A 29 21.80 8.86 -25.38
C GLN A 29 21.62 8.96 -23.87
N ILE A 30 22.40 9.81 -23.20
CA ILE A 30 22.29 10.05 -21.75
C ILE A 30 20.90 10.63 -21.41
N GLY A 31 20.40 11.57 -22.22
CA GLY A 31 19.08 12.15 -22.05
C GLY A 31 17.95 11.11 -22.17
N LEU A 32 18.03 10.22 -23.16
CA LEU A 32 17.04 9.15 -23.33
C LEU A 32 17.15 8.08 -22.23
N ALA A 33 18.36 7.66 -21.89
CA ALA A 33 18.60 6.65 -20.87
C ALA A 33 18.15 7.11 -19.47
N SER A 34 18.44 8.36 -19.09
CA SER A 34 18.00 8.92 -17.79
C SER A 34 16.48 8.95 -17.65
N ARG A 35 15.76 9.31 -18.72
CA ARG A 35 14.29 9.25 -18.74
C ARG A 35 13.78 7.82 -18.65
N GLY A 36 14.36 6.90 -19.41
CA GLY A 36 13.99 5.47 -19.36
C GLY A 36 14.20 4.86 -17.97
N LEU A 37 15.36 5.10 -17.36
CA LEU A 37 15.66 4.64 -15.99
C LEU A 37 14.70 5.24 -14.97
N SER A 38 14.39 6.53 -15.07
CA SER A 38 13.44 7.19 -14.15
C SER A 38 12.06 6.53 -14.21
N THR A 39 11.55 6.27 -15.42
CA THR A 39 10.27 5.57 -15.60
C THR A 39 10.31 4.16 -15.01
N LEU A 40 11.38 3.41 -15.25
CA LEU A 40 11.53 2.05 -14.72
C LEU A 40 11.60 2.04 -13.18
N ILE A 41 12.27 3.02 -12.57
CA ILE A 41 12.34 3.15 -11.11
C ILE A 41 10.96 3.44 -10.53
N VAL A 42 10.21 4.37 -11.14
CA VAL A 42 8.85 4.70 -10.68
C VAL A 42 7.93 3.49 -10.79
N GLU A 43 7.98 2.77 -11.92
CA GLU A 43 7.17 1.57 -12.14
C GLU A 43 7.53 0.45 -11.16
N ALA A 44 8.82 0.21 -10.93
CA ALA A 44 9.30 -0.78 -9.96
C ALA A 44 8.82 -0.46 -8.54
N ASN A 45 8.93 0.81 -8.13
CA ASN A 45 8.45 1.25 -6.82
C ASN A 45 6.94 1.05 -6.70
N ASN A 46 6.16 1.47 -7.70
CA ASN A 46 4.71 1.30 -7.70
C ASN A 46 4.31 -0.18 -7.57
N LYS A 47 5.00 -1.07 -8.29
CA LYS A 47 4.77 -2.51 -8.23
C LYS A 47 5.10 -3.09 -6.85
N ILE A 48 6.21 -2.65 -6.22
CA ILE A 48 6.58 -3.07 -4.86
C ILE A 48 5.51 -2.61 -3.87
N PHE A 49 5.12 -1.33 -3.88
CA PHE A 49 4.11 -0.82 -2.96
C PHE A 49 2.75 -1.49 -3.15
N THR A 50 2.35 -1.73 -4.40
CA THR A 50 1.11 -2.46 -4.70
C THR A 50 1.16 -3.88 -4.14
N ARG A 51 2.29 -4.57 -4.30
CA ARG A 51 2.47 -5.91 -3.76
C ARG A 51 2.45 -5.94 -2.24
N VAL A 52 3.16 -5.01 -1.60
CA VAL A 52 3.16 -4.87 -0.14
C VAL A 52 1.75 -4.59 0.36
N ALA A 53 1.02 -3.65 -0.25
CA ALA A 53 -0.35 -3.35 0.13
C ALA A 53 -1.29 -4.56 -0.02
N ALA A 54 -1.16 -5.31 -1.11
CA ALA A 54 -1.95 -6.53 -1.32
C ALA A 54 -1.63 -7.62 -0.28
N GLU A 55 -0.35 -7.83 0.02
CA GLU A 55 0.12 -8.79 1.01
C GLU A 55 -0.33 -8.39 2.42
N THR A 56 -0.14 -7.12 2.81
CA THR A 56 -0.61 -6.60 4.10
C THR A 56 -2.13 -6.75 4.23
N ARG A 57 -2.90 -6.41 3.19
CA ARG A 57 -4.34 -6.63 3.19
C ARG A 57 -4.70 -8.10 3.33
N HIS A 58 -3.98 -8.99 2.66
CA HIS A 58 -4.19 -10.43 2.77
C HIS A 58 -3.92 -10.92 4.19
N GLN A 59 -2.81 -10.52 4.80
CA GLN A 59 -2.44 -10.88 6.17
C GLN A 59 -3.43 -10.33 7.20
N LEU A 60 -3.82 -9.05 7.08
CA LEU A 60 -4.84 -8.45 7.96
C LEU A 60 -6.17 -9.19 7.84
N ASN A 61 -6.62 -9.46 6.62
CA ASN A 61 -7.84 -10.24 6.42
C ASN A 61 -7.69 -11.66 6.97
N HIS A 62 -6.57 -12.34 6.76
CA HIS A 62 -6.39 -13.68 7.28
C HIS A 62 -6.42 -13.71 8.81
N HIS A 63 -5.78 -12.72 9.46
CA HIS A 63 -5.68 -12.66 10.92
C HIS A 63 -7.01 -12.26 11.58
N TYR A 64 -7.68 -11.23 11.07
CA TYR A 64 -8.85 -10.64 11.75
C TYR A 64 -10.21 -11.14 11.21
N LYS A 65 -10.29 -11.69 9.99
CA LYS A 65 -11.59 -12.08 9.39
C LYS A 65 -12.31 -13.13 10.22
N THR A 66 -11.60 -14.06 10.84
CA THR A 66 -12.21 -15.11 11.67
C THR A 66 -12.88 -14.51 12.90
N ALA A 67 -12.19 -13.62 13.64
CA ALA A 67 -12.76 -12.94 14.79
C ALA A 67 -13.95 -12.02 14.41
N PHE A 68 -13.83 -11.28 13.30
CA PHE A 68 -14.96 -10.48 12.79
C PHE A 68 -16.16 -11.34 12.37
N SER A 69 -15.90 -12.50 11.75
CA SER A 69 -16.96 -13.42 11.36
C SER A 69 -17.62 -14.07 12.57
N ALA A 70 -16.85 -14.44 13.59
CA ALA A 70 -17.36 -14.98 14.85
C ALA A 70 -18.25 -13.94 15.56
N LEU A 71 -17.80 -12.69 15.65
CA LEU A 71 -18.58 -11.59 16.21
C LEU A 71 -19.87 -11.34 15.40
N GLY A 72 -19.80 -11.38 14.07
CA GLY A 72 -20.98 -11.21 13.21
C GLY A 72 -22.00 -12.33 13.37
N THR A 73 -21.55 -13.58 13.50
CA THR A 73 -22.41 -14.74 13.80
C THR A 73 -23.02 -14.62 15.19
N TYR A 74 -22.21 -14.27 16.19
CA TYR A 74 -22.65 -14.04 17.56
C TYR A 74 -23.72 -12.94 17.62
N SER A 75 -23.48 -11.79 16.99
CA SER A 75 -24.46 -10.69 16.91
C SER A 75 -25.78 -11.13 16.27
N LYS A 76 -25.75 -11.90 15.17
CA LYS A 76 -26.97 -12.38 14.50
C LYS A 76 -27.75 -13.42 15.31
N SER A 77 -27.07 -14.33 16.02
CA SER A 77 -27.74 -15.34 16.86
C SER A 77 -28.47 -14.70 18.05
N HIS A 78 -27.88 -13.64 18.60
CA HIS A 78 -28.37 -12.97 19.80
C HIS A 78 -29.33 -11.81 19.52
N ALA A 79 -29.29 -11.21 18.33
CA ALA A 79 -30.33 -10.29 17.86
C ALA A 79 -31.71 -10.95 17.73
N LEU A 80 -31.78 -12.29 17.64
CA LEU A 80 -33.03 -13.05 17.63
C LEU A 80 -33.55 -13.38 19.05
N HIS A 81 -32.75 -13.15 20.09
CA HIS A 81 -33.05 -13.49 21.49
C HIS A 81 -33.32 -12.26 22.37
N GLU A 82 -33.90 -11.19 21.81
CA GLU A 82 -34.43 -10.04 22.58
C GLU A 82 -35.62 -10.45 23.49
N VAL A 83 -35.41 -11.31 24.48
CA VAL A 83 -36.33 -11.49 25.60
C VAL A 83 -35.54 -11.79 26.87
N ALA A 84 -35.67 -10.87 27.83
CA ALA A 84 -35.41 -10.98 29.26
C ALA A 84 -33.96 -10.82 29.78
N GLU A 85 -33.85 -10.04 30.86
CA GLU A 85 -32.66 -9.82 31.70
C GLU A 85 -31.93 -11.12 32.09
N LEU A 86 -32.61 -12.28 32.09
CA LEU A 86 -32.00 -13.59 32.34
C LEU A 86 -31.05 -14.04 31.22
N ALA A 87 -31.28 -13.62 29.98
CA ALA A 87 -30.40 -13.95 28.85
C ALA A 87 -29.04 -13.26 28.99
N SER A 88 -28.98 -12.07 29.60
CA SER A 88 -27.72 -11.34 29.81
C SER A 88 -26.69 -12.15 30.61
N GLN A 89 -27.13 -12.85 31.66
CA GLN A 89 -26.25 -13.66 32.51
C GLN A 89 -25.75 -14.93 31.81
N GLN A 90 -26.51 -15.47 30.85
CA GLN A 90 -26.11 -16.62 30.04
C GLN A 90 -25.17 -16.23 28.90
N LEU A 91 -25.13 -14.95 28.51
CA LEU A 91 -24.28 -14.43 27.44
C LEU A 91 -22.85 -14.13 27.89
N LEU A 92 -22.65 -13.73 29.16
CA LEU A 92 -21.32 -13.41 29.71
C LEU A 92 -20.29 -14.55 29.52
N PRO A 93 -20.60 -15.83 29.79
CA PRO A 93 -19.66 -16.93 29.59
C PRO A 93 -19.25 -17.11 28.11
N GLU A 94 -20.19 -16.96 27.17
CA GLU A 94 -19.89 -17.06 25.73
C GLU A 94 -19.03 -15.89 25.25
N ILE A 95 -19.27 -14.69 25.76
CA ILE A 95 -18.45 -13.50 25.46
C ILE A 95 -17.05 -13.65 26.05
N ALA A 96 -16.94 -14.13 27.29
CA ALA A 96 -15.66 -14.40 27.93
C ALA A 96 -14.87 -15.46 27.15
N HIS A 97 -15.56 -16.50 26.67
CA HIS A 97 -14.96 -17.53 25.84
C HIS A 97 -14.43 -16.98 24.50
N LEU A 98 -15.22 -16.14 23.82
CA LEU A 98 -14.78 -15.46 22.59
C LEU A 98 -13.57 -14.54 22.82
N LEU A 99 -13.49 -13.89 23.99
CA LEU A 99 -12.37 -13.04 24.36
C LEU A 99 -11.09 -13.85 24.65
N GLU A 100 -11.23 -15.02 25.28
CA GLU A 100 -10.11 -15.96 25.49
C GLU A 100 -9.67 -16.66 24.19
N GLU A 101 -10.59 -16.94 23.28
CA GLU A 101 -10.31 -17.64 22.01
C GLU A 101 -9.50 -16.77 21.04
N PHE A 102 -9.72 -15.46 21.05
CA PHE A 102 -9.04 -14.52 20.15
C PHE A 102 -8.11 -13.56 20.92
N GLU A 103 -6.87 -13.99 21.17
CA GLU A 103 -5.84 -13.20 21.90
C GLU A 103 -5.59 -11.79 21.31
N HIS A 104 -5.87 -11.59 20.02
CA HIS A 104 -5.73 -10.30 19.34
C HIS A 104 -6.92 -9.34 19.57
N VAL A 105 -7.97 -9.77 20.28
CA VAL A 105 -9.12 -8.95 20.65
C VAL A 105 -8.96 -8.50 22.10
N ASN A 106 -8.79 -7.20 22.30
CA ASN A 106 -8.57 -6.64 23.64
C ASN A 106 -9.88 -6.47 24.46
N ALA A 107 -11.00 -6.19 23.78
CA ALA A 107 -12.29 -5.99 24.44
C ALA A 107 -13.47 -6.16 23.46
N TYR A 108 -14.60 -6.65 23.97
CA TYR A 108 -15.91 -6.54 23.33
C TYR A 108 -16.79 -5.57 24.11
N SER A 109 -17.53 -4.70 23.42
CA SER A 109 -18.46 -3.74 24.02
C SER A 109 -19.87 -3.94 23.46
N PHE A 110 -20.86 -4.01 24.34
CA PHE A 110 -22.28 -4.23 23.99
C PHE A 110 -23.11 -3.05 24.47
N TYR A 111 -24.10 -2.65 23.66
CA TYR A 111 -25.01 -1.54 23.96
C TYR A 111 -26.43 -2.02 23.70
N TYR A 112 -27.29 -1.93 24.71
CA TYR A 112 -28.71 -2.25 24.56
C TYR A 112 -29.50 -1.01 24.09
N PRO A 113 -30.49 -1.17 23.19
CA PRO A 113 -31.32 -0.05 22.71
C PRO A 113 -32.11 0.65 23.81
N SER A 114 -32.34 -0.02 24.95
CA SER A 114 -33.00 0.52 26.15
C SER A 114 -32.20 1.64 26.84
N GLY A 115 -30.95 1.87 26.43
CA GLY A 115 -30.08 2.85 27.04
C GLY A 115 -29.61 2.35 28.40
N ASP A 116 -28.68 1.40 28.40
CA ASP A 116 -27.91 1.02 29.59
C ASP A 116 -26.89 2.12 29.92
N PHE A 117 -27.41 3.30 30.27
CA PHE A 117 -26.73 4.24 31.13
C PHE A 117 -27.20 3.94 32.55
N PHE A 118 -26.46 3.07 33.25
CA PHE A 118 -26.60 2.95 34.70
C PHE A 118 -26.36 4.34 35.31
N ARG A 119 -27.34 4.84 36.04
CA ARG A 119 -27.21 6.00 36.93
C ARG A 119 -27.22 5.51 38.36
#